data_AF-A0A5N5WG58-F1
#
_entry.id   AF-A0A5N5WG58-F1
#
_cell.length_a   1.000
_cell.length_b   1.000
_cell.length_c   1.000
_cell.angle_alpha   90.00
_cell.angle_beta   90.00
_cell.angle_gamma   90.00
#
_symmetry.space_group_name_H-M   'P 1'
#
loop_
_entity.id
_entity.type
_entity.pdbx_description
1 polymer ?
#
loop_
_entity_poly.entity_id
_entity_poly.type
_entity_poly.pdbx_seq_one_letter_code
_entity_poly.pdbx_strand_id
1 'polypeptide(L)'
;MAQYKSWPPLLVPTLSTALNVGIAIGGYTATVGFAVPGTPGPAAAFWFDRFLIPGFVTVSSLGVFTLGSGLWASHRSKQKSESRWALLGFAFTVGHFMFGKAVIAFWERMQANPHRAQPELAGWLTMHMTRTCLTDITAFLCFLSGLLEQISP
;
A
#
# COMPACT_ATOMS: atom_id res chain seq x y z
N MET A 1 -0.92 40.86 -8.87
CA MET A 1 -1.46 39.49 -9.00
C MET A 1 -0.74 38.61 -7.99
N ALA A 2 -1.46 38.07 -7.01
CA ALA A 2 -0.86 37.14 -6.04
C ALA A 2 -0.40 35.88 -6.78
N GLN A 3 0.89 35.59 -6.75
CA GLN A 3 1.46 34.37 -7.28
C GLN A 3 0.90 33.21 -6.44
N TYR A 4 -0.11 32.50 -6.96
CA TYR A 4 -0.59 31.28 -6.31
C TYR A 4 0.62 30.34 -6.18
N LYS A 5 1.02 30.06 -4.94
CA LYS A 5 2.09 29.11 -4.64
C LYS A 5 1.61 27.75 -5.14
N SER A 6 2.13 27.32 -6.29
CA SER A 6 1.83 26.01 -6.85
C SER A 6 2.19 24.95 -5.81
N TRP A 7 1.28 24.01 -5.57
CA TRP A 7 1.52 22.90 -4.66
C TRP A 7 2.76 22.09 -5.08
N PRO A 8 3.57 21.58 -4.13
CA PRO A 8 4.73 20.75 -4.45
C PRO A 8 4.31 19.52 -5.26
N PRO A 9 4.97 19.21 -6.39
CA PRO A 9 4.58 18.08 -7.23
C PRO A 9 4.51 16.74 -6.48
N LEU A 10 5.38 16.54 -5.49
CA LEU A 10 5.48 15.30 -4.72
C LEU A 10 4.47 15.19 -3.57
N LEU A 11 3.64 16.21 -3.32
CA LEU A 11 2.70 16.16 -2.20
C LEU A 11 1.65 15.07 -2.37
N VAL A 12 0.98 15.01 -3.52
CA VAL A 12 -0.08 14.02 -3.78
C VAL A 12 0.43 12.57 -3.69
N PRO A 13 1.56 12.18 -4.33
CA PRO A 13 2.06 10.82 -4.17
C PRO A 13 2.52 10.52 -2.74
N THR A 14 3.02 11.51 -1.99
CA THR A 14 3.36 11.33 -0.56
C THR A 14 2.12 11.07 0.30
N LEU A 15 1.06 11.86 0.14
CA LEU A 15 -0.16 11.68 0.92
C LEU A 15 -0.88 10.38 0.58
N SER A 16 -0.97 10.04 -0.71
CA SER A 16 -1.62 8.79 -1.14
C SER A 16 -0.83 7.55 -0.69
N THR A 17 0.50 7.56 -0.72
CA THR A 17 1.30 6.46 -0.16
C THR A 17 1.22 6.38 1.36
N ALA A 18 1.18 7.49 2.08
CA ALA A 18 0.95 7.50 3.52
C ALA A 18 -0.40 6.88 3.90
N LEU A 19 -1.47 7.23 3.16
CA LEU A 19 -2.79 6.60 3.34
C LEU A 19 -2.75 5.10 3.06
N ASN A 20 -2.05 4.67 2.00
CA ASN A 20 -1.89 3.25 1.68
C ASN A 20 -1.18 2.49 2.81
N VAL A 21 -0.08 3.02 3.35
CA VAL A 21 0.63 2.45 4.51
C VAL A 21 -0.29 2.37 5.73
N GLY A 22 -1.05 3.43 6.00
CA GLY A 22 -2.02 3.45 7.11
C GLY A 22 -3.09 2.37 6.98
N ILE A 23 -3.65 2.19 5.77
CA ILE A 23 -4.64 1.14 5.49
C ILE A 23 -4.00 -0.25 5.66
N ALA A 24 -2.78 -0.47 5.17
CA ALA A 24 -2.10 -1.75 5.29
C ALA A 24 -1.83 -2.12 6.77
N ILE A 25 -1.31 -1.17 7.55
CA ILE A 25 -1.09 -1.36 9.00
C ILE A 25 -2.44 -1.58 9.72
N GLY A 26 -3.47 -0.80 9.40
CA GLY A 26 -4.81 -0.98 9.97
C GLY A 26 -5.44 -2.34 9.64
N GLY A 27 -5.25 -2.83 8.42
CA GLY A 27 -5.67 -4.17 8.02
C GLY A 27 -4.96 -5.27 8.81
N TYR A 28 -3.64 -5.14 9.00
CA TYR A 28 -2.85 -6.06 9.82
C TYR A 28 -3.32 -6.06 11.28
N THR A 29 -3.45 -4.89 11.91
CA THR A 29 -3.85 -4.80 13.32
C THR A 29 -5.26 -5.34 13.55
N ALA A 30 -6.18 -5.12 12.61
CA ALA A 30 -7.54 -5.65 12.68
C ALA A 30 -7.62 -7.18 12.57
N THR A 31 -6.60 -7.83 12.00
CA THR A 31 -6.66 -9.27 11.65
C THR A 31 -5.63 -10.14 12.35
N VAL A 32 -4.60 -9.57 12.96
CA VAL A 32 -3.54 -10.35 13.62
C VAL A 32 -4.08 -11.29 14.71
N GLY A 33 -5.16 -10.91 15.42
CA GLY A 33 -5.82 -11.76 16.40
C GLY A 33 -6.41 -13.04 15.82
N PHE A 34 -6.83 -13.00 14.55
CA PHE A 34 -7.37 -14.19 13.89
C PHE A 34 -6.29 -15.23 13.55
N ALA A 35 -5.01 -14.84 13.52
CA ALA A 35 -3.89 -15.75 13.30
C ALA A 35 -3.35 -16.39 14.60
N VAL A 36 -3.99 -16.16 15.74
CA VAL A 36 -3.65 -16.88 16.99
C VAL A 36 -4.09 -18.35 16.87
N PRO A 37 -3.23 -19.34 17.21
CA PRO A 37 -3.62 -20.74 17.23
C PRO A 37 -4.84 -20.97 18.13
N GLY A 38 -5.83 -21.71 17.64
CA GLY A 38 -7.09 -21.95 18.36
C GLY A 38 -8.21 -20.98 18.03
N THR A 39 -7.95 -19.87 17.32
CA THR A 39 -9.01 -19.05 16.75
C THR A 39 -9.79 -19.84 15.70
N PRO A 40 -11.14 -19.85 15.73
CA PRO A 40 -11.94 -20.51 14.70
C PRO A 40 -11.67 -19.97 13.29
N GLY A 41 -11.21 -20.85 12.40
CA GLY A 41 -10.98 -20.53 10.99
C GLY A 41 -12.17 -19.86 10.27
N PRO A 42 -13.44 -20.27 10.50
CA PRO A 42 -14.58 -19.64 9.84
C PRO A 42 -14.72 -18.14 10.13
N ALA A 43 -14.30 -17.66 11.30
CA ALA A 43 -14.31 -16.23 11.62
C ALA A 43 -13.29 -15.46 10.76
N ALA A 44 -12.10 -16.03 10.56
CA ALA A 44 -11.08 -15.49 9.67
C ALA A 44 -11.56 -15.46 8.22
N ALA A 45 -12.15 -16.56 7.72
CA ALA A 45 -12.68 -16.64 6.37
C ALA A 45 -13.80 -15.62 6.13
N PHE A 46 -14.73 -15.46 7.08
CA PHE A 46 -15.81 -14.49 7.01
C PHE A 46 -15.30 -13.05 6.98
N TRP A 47 -14.36 -12.70 7.87
CA TRP A 47 -13.76 -11.37 7.87
C TRP A 47 -13.06 -11.11 6.53
N PHE A 48 -12.24 -12.06 6.08
CA PHE A 48 -11.47 -11.88 4.86
C PHE A 48 -12.37 -11.72 3.64
N ASP A 49 -13.43 -12.51 3.53
CA ASP A 49 -14.42 -12.36 2.46
C ASP A 49 -15.07 -10.97 2.43
N ARG A 50 -15.49 -10.51 3.61
CA ARG A 50 -16.23 -9.26 3.74
C ARG A 50 -15.38 -8.02 3.42
N PHE A 51 -14.10 -8.06 3.78
CA PHE A 51 -13.22 -6.88 3.74
C PHE A 51 -12.19 -6.91 2.60
N LEU A 52 -11.95 -8.06 1.95
CA LEU A 52 -10.98 -8.16 0.86
C LEU A 52 -11.38 -7.30 -0.34
N ILE A 53 -12.60 -7.46 -0.86
CA ILE A 53 -13.01 -6.74 -2.08
C ILE A 53 -13.06 -5.22 -1.85
N PRO A 54 -13.69 -4.70 -0.77
CA PRO A 54 -13.63 -3.28 -0.47
C PRO A 54 -12.20 -2.77 -0.29
N GLY A 55 -11.36 -3.50 0.45
CA GLY A 55 -9.95 -3.15 0.66
C GLY A 55 -9.16 -3.11 -0.66
N PHE A 56 -9.37 -4.09 -1.53
CA PHE A 56 -8.74 -4.17 -2.84
C PHE A 56 -9.14 -2.99 -3.74
N VAL A 57 -10.42 -2.62 -3.76
CA VAL A 57 -10.91 -1.45 -4.51
C VAL A 57 -10.28 -0.16 -3.97
N THR A 58 -10.24 0.03 -2.65
CA THR A 58 -9.63 1.21 -2.03
C THR A 58 -8.14 1.32 -2.37
N VAL A 59 -7.38 0.24 -2.17
CA VAL A 59 -5.93 0.22 -2.43
C VAL A 59 -5.62 0.38 -3.91
N SER A 60 -6.40 -0.24 -4.80
CA SER A 60 -6.22 -0.07 -6.25
C SER A 60 -6.50 1.36 -6.69
N SER A 61 -7.55 1.98 -6.15
CA SER A 61 -7.89 3.38 -6.45
C SER A 61 -6.76 4.31 -6.00
N LEU A 62 -6.29 4.15 -4.76
CA LEU A 62 -5.15 4.92 -4.24
C LEU A 62 -3.89 4.68 -5.09
N GLY A 63 -3.61 3.44 -5.48
CA GLY A 63 -2.46 3.12 -6.31
C GLY A 63 -2.50 3.79 -7.68
N VAL A 64 -3.66 3.87 -8.34
CA VAL A 64 -3.79 4.63 -9.60
C VAL A 64 -3.46 6.10 -9.38
N PHE A 65 -3.98 6.71 -8.31
CA PHE A 65 -3.65 8.11 -7.97
C PHE A 65 -2.16 8.29 -7.65
N THR A 66 -1.56 7.38 -6.88
CA THR A 66 -0.13 7.42 -6.54
C THR A 66 0.74 7.28 -7.78
N LEU A 67 0.46 6.30 -8.65
CA LEU A 67 1.25 6.07 -9.87
C LEU A 67 1.14 7.25 -10.83
N GLY A 68 -0.08 7.73 -11.08
CA GLY A 68 -0.32 8.87 -11.98
C GLY A 68 0.35 10.15 -11.47
N SER A 69 0.16 10.46 -10.18
CA SER A 69 0.76 11.65 -9.58
C SER A 69 2.27 11.54 -9.38
N GLY A 70 2.80 10.35 -9.09
CA GLY A 70 4.24 10.09 -8.98
C GLY A 70 4.96 10.22 -10.31
N LEU A 71 4.39 9.66 -11.40
CA LEU A 71 4.95 9.84 -12.74
C LEU A 71 4.88 11.30 -13.17
N TRP A 72 3.75 11.97 -12.97
CA TRP A 72 3.61 13.41 -13.23
C TRP A 72 4.63 14.24 -12.44
N ALA A 73 4.82 13.93 -11.14
CA ALA A 73 5.80 14.60 -10.30
C ALA A 73 7.22 14.42 -10.83
N SER A 74 7.58 13.21 -11.29
CA SER A 74 8.92 12.96 -11.85
C SER A 74 9.25 13.87 -13.04
N HIS A 75 8.25 14.25 -13.85
CA HIS A 75 8.40 15.17 -14.98
C HIS A 75 8.33 16.65 -14.59
N ARG A 76 7.74 16.99 -13.44
CA ARG A 76 7.53 18.38 -12.97
C ARG A 76 8.50 18.81 -11.88
N SER A 77 9.27 17.89 -11.32
CA SER A 77 10.38 18.15 -10.42
C SER A 77 11.38 19.12 -11.06
N LYS A 78 11.84 20.10 -10.27
CA LYS A 78 12.80 21.11 -10.74
C LYS A 78 14.23 20.59 -10.70
N GLN A 79 14.50 19.68 -9.76
CA GLN A 79 15.81 19.10 -9.53
C GLN A 79 15.83 17.62 -9.94
N LYS A 80 17.00 17.16 -10.40
CA LYS A 80 17.20 15.75 -10.77
C LYS A 80 17.03 14.80 -9.57
N SER A 81 17.40 15.23 -8.36
CA SER A 81 17.24 14.44 -7.13
C SER A 81 15.78 14.18 -6.80
N GLU A 82 14.93 15.22 -6.83
CA GLU A 82 13.49 15.12 -6.64
C GLU A 82 12.84 14.15 -7.65
N SER A 83 13.22 14.27 -8.93
CA SER A 83 12.73 13.38 -10.00
C SER A 83 13.13 11.93 -9.76
N ARG A 84 14.36 11.69 -9.31
CA ARG A 84 14.85 10.35 -8.94
C ARG A 84 14.04 9.77 -7.78
N TRP A 85 13.77 10.56 -6.74
CA TRP A 85 12.90 10.13 -5.63
C TRP A 85 11.49 9.78 -6.09
N ALA A 86 10.92 10.59 -6.99
CA ALA A 86 9.61 10.31 -7.59
C ALA A 86 9.60 8.97 -8.35
N LEU A 87 10.63 8.70 -9.17
CA LEU A 87 10.75 7.46 -9.93
C LEU A 87 10.97 6.24 -9.05
N LEU A 88 11.75 6.36 -7.97
CA LEU A 88 11.94 5.28 -7.00
C LEU A 88 10.61 4.98 -6.27
N GLY A 89 9.91 6.00 -5.78
CA GLY A 89 8.60 5.84 -5.16
C GLY A 89 7.58 5.19 -6.09
N PHE A 90 7.58 5.60 -7.37
CA PHE A 90 6.78 4.97 -8.43
C PHE A 90 7.13 3.49 -8.60
N ALA A 91 8.41 3.14 -8.70
CA ALA A 91 8.85 1.76 -8.89
C ALA A 91 8.45 0.85 -7.72
N PHE A 92 8.60 1.31 -6.48
CA PHE A 92 8.15 0.57 -5.30
C PHE A 92 6.61 0.45 -5.24
N THR A 93 5.88 1.48 -5.69
CA THR A 93 4.41 1.40 -5.82
C THR A 93 3.99 0.34 -6.85
N VAL A 94 4.70 0.22 -7.98
CA VAL A 94 4.49 -0.89 -8.93
C VAL A 94 4.77 -2.24 -8.26
N GLY A 95 5.84 -2.32 -7.46
CA GLY A 95 6.19 -3.51 -6.69
C GLY A 95 5.06 -4.01 -5.78
N HIS A 96 4.29 -3.12 -5.15
CA HIS A 96 3.11 -3.50 -4.34
C HIS A 96 2.14 -4.39 -5.11
N PHE A 97 1.83 -4.02 -6.35
CA PHE A 97 0.83 -4.70 -7.17
C PHE A 97 1.28 -6.07 -7.69
N MET A 98 2.58 -6.39 -7.62
CA MET A 98 3.10 -7.72 -7.97
C MET A 98 2.60 -8.83 -7.03
N PHE A 99 2.11 -8.48 -5.84
CA PHE A 99 1.59 -9.42 -4.84
C PHE A 99 0.11 -9.76 -5.02
N GLY A 100 -0.60 -9.12 -5.96
CA GLY A 100 -2.05 -9.28 -6.13
C GLY A 100 -2.50 -10.73 -6.34
N LYS A 101 -1.76 -11.51 -7.13
CA LYS A 101 -2.05 -12.94 -7.34
C LYS A 101 -1.92 -13.76 -6.07
N ALA A 102 -0.91 -13.47 -5.24
CA ALA A 102 -0.71 -14.16 -3.96
C ALA A 102 -1.87 -13.89 -3.00
N VAL A 103 -2.33 -12.63 -2.93
CA VAL A 103 -3.49 -12.24 -2.11
C VAL A 103 -4.75 -13.02 -2.51
N ILE A 104 -5.05 -13.09 -3.82
CA ILE A 104 -6.21 -13.84 -4.33
C ILE A 104 -6.08 -15.33 -4.01
N ALA A 105 -4.89 -15.91 -4.17
CA ALA A 105 -4.69 -17.32 -3.86
C ALA A 105 -4.92 -17.65 -2.36
N PHE A 106 -4.53 -16.76 -1.44
CA PHE A 106 -4.87 -16.92 -0.01
C PHE A 106 -6.37 -16.87 0.23
N TRP A 107 -7.08 -15.93 -0.40
CA TRP A 107 -8.53 -15.81 -0.29
C TRP A 107 -9.23 -17.08 -0.76
N GLU A 108 -8.90 -17.56 -1.96
CA GLU A 108 -9.51 -18.77 -2.54
C GLU A 108 -9.32 -19.99 -1.64
N ARG A 109 -8.12 -20.18 -1.06
CA ARG A 109 -7.87 -21.28 -0.12
C ARG A 109 -8.65 -21.15 1.18
N MET A 110 -8.80 -19.93 1.71
CA MET A 110 -9.64 -19.67 2.88
C MET A 110 -11.13 -19.96 2.61
N GLN A 111 -11.64 -19.62 1.42
CA GLN A 111 -13.03 -19.89 1.04
C GLN A 111 -13.27 -21.37 0.73
N ALA A 112 -12.31 -22.05 0.09
CA ALA A 112 -12.41 -23.47 -0.23
C ALA A 112 -12.43 -24.36 1.02
N ASN A 113 -11.75 -23.95 2.10
CA ASN A 113 -11.78 -24.67 3.38
C ASN A 113 -11.77 -23.71 4.58
N PRO A 114 -12.93 -23.17 4.98
CA PRO A 114 -13.02 -22.19 6.07
C PRO A 114 -12.49 -22.70 7.41
N HIS A 115 -12.59 -24.00 7.69
CA HIS A 115 -12.05 -24.60 8.92
C HIS A 115 -10.51 -24.56 8.98
N ARG A 116 -9.84 -24.45 7.83
CA ARG A 116 -8.39 -24.28 7.70
C ARG A 116 -7.98 -22.86 7.32
N ALA A 117 -8.86 -21.88 7.43
CA ALA A 117 -8.55 -20.50 7.05
C ALA A 117 -7.57 -19.80 8.01
N GLN A 118 -7.47 -20.23 9.27
CA GLN A 118 -6.55 -19.66 10.25
C GLN A 118 -5.07 -19.71 9.81
N PRO A 119 -4.50 -20.87 9.42
CA PRO A 119 -3.12 -20.92 8.96
C PRO A 119 -2.91 -20.19 7.63
N GLU A 120 -3.91 -20.15 6.75
CA GLU A 120 -3.86 -19.37 5.51
C GLU A 120 -3.82 -17.87 5.79
N LEU A 121 -4.61 -17.38 6.75
CA LEU A 121 -4.57 -16.00 7.18
C LEU A 121 -3.21 -15.64 7.79
N ALA A 122 -2.62 -16.54 8.60
CA ALA A 122 -1.28 -16.34 9.14
C ALA A 122 -0.23 -16.18 8.02
N GLY A 123 -0.30 -17.03 6.99
CA GLY A 123 0.55 -16.91 5.81
C GLY A 123 0.32 -15.60 5.03
N TRP A 124 -0.95 -15.20 4.87
CA TRP A 124 -1.30 -13.92 4.27
C TRP A 124 -0.74 -12.74 5.08
N LEU A 125 -0.84 -12.75 6.40
CA LEU A 125 -0.32 -11.67 7.27
C LEU A 125 1.20 -11.51 7.13
N THR A 126 1.94 -12.62 7.09
CA THR A 126 3.38 -12.59 6.85
C THR A 126 3.69 -11.95 5.51
N MET A 127 3.07 -12.44 4.43
CA MET A 127 3.26 -11.87 3.09
C MET A 127 2.83 -10.39 3.02
N HIS A 128 1.70 -10.05 3.63
CA HIS A 128 1.14 -8.70 3.67
C HIS A 128 2.12 -7.73 4.31
N MET A 129 2.68 -8.08 5.48
CA MET A 129 3.68 -7.24 6.15
C MET A 129 5.01 -7.18 5.41
N THR A 130 5.46 -8.30 4.83
CA THR A 130 6.66 -8.30 3.99
C THR A 130 6.50 -7.32 2.82
N ARG A 131 5.39 -7.37 2.10
CA ARG A 131 5.08 -6.41 1.03
C ARG A 131 5.02 -4.99 1.60
N THR A 132 4.24 -4.74 2.66
CA THR A 132 4.12 -3.40 3.25
C THR A 132 5.47 -2.78 3.61
N CYS A 133 6.38 -3.57 4.18
CA CYS A 133 7.73 -3.10 4.52
C CYS A 133 8.61 -2.86 3.28
N LEU A 134 8.60 -3.78 2.31
CA LEU A 134 9.49 -3.73 1.15
C LEU A 134 9.03 -2.75 0.06
N THR A 135 7.72 -2.51 -0.04
CA THR A 135 7.13 -1.69 -1.10
C THR A 135 6.49 -0.44 -0.55
N ASP A 136 5.55 -0.57 0.40
CA ASP A 136 4.65 0.54 0.72
C ASP A 136 5.35 1.60 1.57
N ILE A 137 6.03 1.17 2.62
CA ILE A 137 6.86 2.05 3.47
C ILE A 137 8.02 2.62 2.65
N THR A 138 8.67 1.80 1.81
CA THR A 138 9.79 2.28 0.98
C THR A 138 9.34 3.31 -0.06
N ALA A 139 8.19 3.11 -0.70
CA ALA A 139 7.59 4.07 -1.62
C ALA A 139 7.25 5.39 -0.91
N PHE A 140 6.62 5.30 0.26
CA PHE A 140 6.32 6.47 1.09
C PHE A 140 7.57 7.25 1.44
N LEU A 141 8.62 6.57 1.93
CA LEU A 141 9.89 7.23 2.27
C LEU A 141 10.54 7.89 1.05
N CYS A 142 10.49 7.25 -0.14
CA CYS A 142 11.00 7.87 -1.36
C CYS A 142 10.26 9.15 -1.71
N PHE A 143 8.91 9.13 -1.72
CA PHE A 143 8.14 10.33 -2.03
C PHE A 143 8.30 11.41 -0.96
N LEU A 144 8.34 11.04 0.32
CA LEU A 144 8.59 11.96 1.42
C LEU A 144 9.96 12.62 1.31
N SER A 145 11.02 11.87 1.01
CA SER A 145 12.37 12.43 0.82
C SER A 145 12.39 13.48 -0.29
N GLY A 146 11.79 13.18 -1.44
CA GLY A 146 11.72 14.16 -2.53
C GLY A 146 10.81 15.36 -2.18
N LEU A 147 9.73 15.17 -1.42
CA LEU A 147 8.89 16.27 -0.94
C LEU A 147 9.65 17.18 0.02
N LEU A 148 10.42 16.61 0.95
CA LEU A 148 11.26 17.35 1.87
C LEU A 148 12.30 18.18 1.09
N GLU A 149 12.95 17.59 0.08
CA GLU A 149 13.85 18.34 -0.82
C GLU A 149 13.14 19.51 -1.55
N GLN A 150 11.87 19.36 -1.92
CA GLN A 150 11.10 20.42 -2.59
C GLN A 150 10.74 21.60 -1.68
N ILE A 151 10.64 21.37 -0.37
CA ILE A 151 10.22 22.38 0.61
C ILE A 151 11.36 22.89 1.49
N SER A 152 12.51 22.22 1.46
CA SER A 152 13.74 22.70 2.08
C SER A 152 14.26 23.94 1.33
N PRO A 153 14.74 24.96 2.07
CA PRO A 153 15.23 26.22 1.51
C PRO A 153 16.55 26.08 0.74
#